data_AF-A0A0M8QLU9-F1
#
_entry.id   AF-A0A0M8QLU9-F1
#
_cell.length_a   1.000
_cell.length_b   1.000
_cell.length_c   1.000
_cell.angle_alpha   90.00
_cell.angle_beta   90.00
_cell.angle_gamma   90.00
#
_symmetry.space_group_name_H-M   'P 1'
#
loop_
_entity.id
_entity.type
_entity.pdbx_description
1 polymer ?
#
loop_
_entity_poly.entity_id
_entity_poly.type
_entity_poly.pdbx_seq_one_letter_code
_entity_poly.pdbx_strand_id
1 'polypeptide(L)'
;SALSFPLSGTDETPGVITMKLGDLVVVFNATPERQEQRVAALAGTGHRLHPVQAAGGDAVVKTSSYAKGSGTFTVPARTVAVFTTAG
;
A
#
# COMPACT_ATOMS: atom_id res chain seq x y z
N SER A 1 -4.27 -9.68 18.27
CA SER A 1 -4.27 -9.73 16.80
C SER A 1 -3.63 -8.48 16.24
N ALA A 2 -2.66 -8.59 15.32
CA ALA A 2 -1.90 -7.46 14.76
C ALA A 2 -2.47 -6.89 13.43
N LEU A 3 -3.69 -7.30 13.07
CA LEU A 3 -4.39 -6.88 11.86
C LEU A 3 -5.19 -5.59 12.11
N SER A 4 -5.08 -4.61 11.22
CA SER A 4 -5.90 -3.39 11.23
C SER A 4 -6.14 -2.81 9.82
N PHE A 5 -7.14 -1.93 9.72
CA PHE A 5 -7.49 -1.20 8.49
C PHE A 5 -7.40 0.31 8.75
N PRO A 6 -6.21 0.93 8.65
CA PRO A 6 -5.95 2.26 9.20
C PRO A 6 -6.66 3.42 8.48
N LEU A 7 -7.26 3.20 7.31
CA LEU A 7 -7.96 4.22 6.51
C LEU A 7 -9.46 3.96 6.37
N SER A 8 -10.01 2.97 7.09
CA SER A 8 -11.45 2.74 7.13
C SER A 8 -12.15 3.84 7.93
N GLY A 9 -13.36 4.19 7.51
CA GLY A 9 -14.15 5.26 8.13
C GLY A 9 -14.99 6.00 7.08
N THR A 10 -15.62 7.10 7.48
CA THR A 10 -16.46 7.91 6.57
C THR A 10 -15.66 8.58 5.45
N ASP A 11 -14.36 8.76 5.66
CA ASP A 11 -13.45 9.42 4.72
C ASP A 11 -12.62 8.40 3.91
N GLU A 12 -13.04 7.13 3.89
CA GLU A 12 -12.35 6.11 3.13
C GLU A 12 -12.37 6.41 1.63
N THR A 13 -11.36 5.93 0.90
CA THR A 13 -11.39 5.96 -0.56
C THR A 13 -12.24 4.80 -1.07
N PRO A 14 -13.39 5.05 -1.73
CA PRO A 14 -14.27 3.96 -2.16
C PRO A 14 -13.55 3.02 -3.14
N GLY A 15 -13.68 1.71 -2.90
CA GLY A 15 -13.04 0.68 -3.72
C GLY A 15 -11.55 0.46 -3.43
N VAL A 16 -11.02 1.06 -2.36
CA VAL A 16 -9.65 0.84 -1.89
C VAL A 16 -9.65 0.33 -0.46
N ILE A 17 -8.93 -0.77 -0.20
CA ILE A 17 -8.73 -1.28 1.15
C ILE A 17 -7.24 -1.19 1.47
N THR A 18 -6.90 -0.45 2.53
CA THR A 18 -5.56 -0.44 3.10
C THR A 18 -5.56 -1.29 4.36
N MET A 19 -4.80 -2.37 4.35
CA MET A 19 -4.69 -3.34 5.43
C MET A 19 -3.26 -3.35 5.98
N LYS A 20 -3.10 -3.36 7.30
CA LYS A 20 -1.81 -3.52 7.98
C LYS A 20 -1.81 -4.81 8.78
N LEU A 21 -0.75 -5.61 8.64
CA LEU A 21 -0.56 -6.84 9.40
C LEU A 21 0.93 -7.02 9.73
N GLY A 22 1.30 -6.86 11.01
CA GLY A 22 2.71 -6.89 11.39
C GLY A 22 3.50 -5.79 10.69
N ASP A 23 4.52 -6.17 9.93
CA ASP A 23 5.38 -5.32 9.11
C ASP A 23 4.87 -5.10 7.67
N LEU A 24 3.75 -5.75 7.31
CA LEU A 24 3.12 -5.65 6.01
C LEU A 24 2.09 -4.52 5.95
N VAL A 25 2.05 -3.85 4.81
CA VAL A 25 0.93 -3.03 4.34
C VAL A 25 0.47 -3.57 3.01
N VAL A 26 -0.82 -3.89 2.89
CA VAL A 26 -1.43 -4.36 1.65
C VAL A 26 -2.48 -3.36 1.23
N VAL A 27 -2.39 -2.91 -0.02
CA VAL A 27 -3.37 -2.00 -0.61
C VAL A 27 -4.06 -2.72 -1.75
N PHE A 28 -5.36 -2.94 -1.61
CA PHE A 28 -6.23 -3.47 -2.66
C PHE A 28 -6.89 -2.29 -3.36
N ASN A 29 -6.44 -1.95 -4.57
CA ASN A 29 -7.07 -0.93 -5.39
C ASN A 29 -7.95 -1.58 -6.46
N ALA A 30 -9.25 -1.65 -6.23
CA ALA A 30 -10.22 -2.19 -7.20
C ALA A 30 -10.69 -1.14 -8.22
N THR A 31 -10.31 0.13 -8.03
CA THR A 31 -10.74 1.25 -8.87
C THR A 31 -10.01 1.25 -10.24
N PRO A 32 -10.57 1.91 -11.27
CA PRO A 32 -9.89 2.07 -12.56
C PRO A 32 -8.79 3.15 -12.54
N GLU A 33 -8.53 3.79 -11.39
CA GLU A 33 -7.59 4.89 -11.26
C GLU A 33 -6.40 4.52 -10.37
N ARG A 34 -5.28 5.23 -10.53
CA ARG A 34 -4.18 5.16 -9.56
C ARG A 34 -4.65 5.83 -8.27
N GLN A 35 -4.42 5.17 -7.15
CA GLN A 35 -4.82 5.67 -5.84
C GLN A 35 -3.61 5.94 -4.95
N GLU A 36 -3.72 6.98 -4.14
CA GLU A 36 -2.76 7.34 -3.13
C GLU A 36 -3.40 7.13 -1.75
N GLN A 37 -2.73 6.37 -0.89
CA GLN A 37 -3.24 6.00 0.42
C GLN A 37 -2.24 6.50 1.47
N ARG A 38 -2.59 7.56 2.18
CA ARG A 38 -1.70 8.19 3.16
C ARG A 38 -1.96 7.65 4.56
N VAL A 39 -1.02 6.87 5.09
CA VAL A 39 -1.04 6.43 6.48
C VAL A 39 0.01 7.22 7.26
N ALA A 40 -0.38 8.37 7.80
CA ALA A 40 0.55 9.31 8.46
C ALA A 40 1.37 8.66 9.60
N ALA A 41 0.77 7.71 10.31
CA ALA A 41 1.44 6.95 11.38
C ALA A 41 2.61 6.08 10.89
N LEU A 42 2.71 5.82 9.58
CA LEU A 42 3.80 5.07 8.98
C LEU A 42 4.87 5.97 8.36
N ALA A 43 4.71 7.28 8.35
CA ALA A 43 5.73 8.19 7.85
C ALA A 43 7.09 7.95 8.55
N GLY A 44 8.18 8.05 7.79
CA GLY A 44 9.54 7.79 8.27
C GLY A 44 9.94 6.31 8.36
N THR A 45 9.03 5.36 8.15
CA THR A 45 9.33 3.92 8.15
C THR A 45 10.06 3.46 6.87
N GLY A 46 10.57 2.22 6.88
CA GLY A 46 11.35 1.60 5.79
C GLY A 46 10.52 0.75 4.82
N HIS A 47 9.25 1.07 4.59
CA HIS A 47 8.42 0.29 3.65
C HIS A 47 8.93 0.38 2.21
N ARG A 48 8.85 -0.74 1.49
CA ARG A 48 9.12 -0.85 0.06
C ARG A 48 8.24 -1.93 -0.55
N LEU A 49 8.07 -1.91 -1.87
CA LEU A 49 7.33 -2.95 -2.59
C LEU A 49 7.93 -4.34 -2.25
N HIS A 50 7.08 -5.31 -1.98
CA HIS A 50 7.50 -6.65 -1.59
C HIS A 50 8.39 -7.28 -2.68
N PRO A 51 9.51 -7.95 -2.34
CA PRO A 51 10.48 -8.46 -3.31
C PRO A 51 9.87 -9.34 -4.40
N VAL A 52 8.86 -10.15 -4.06
CA VAL A 52 8.14 -10.99 -5.03
C VAL A 52 7.43 -10.16 -6.11
N GLN A 53 6.80 -9.04 -5.74
CA GLN A 53 6.14 -8.16 -6.72
C GLN A 53 7.18 -7.32 -7.48
N ALA A 54 8.23 -6.85 -6.81
CA ALA A 54 9.31 -6.10 -7.45
C ALA A 54 10.07 -6.94 -8.50
N ALA A 55 10.32 -8.21 -8.22
CA ALA A 55 10.99 -9.15 -9.13
C ALA A 55 10.02 -9.91 -10.06
N GLY A 56 8.71 -9.78 -9.86
CA GLY A 56 7.68 -10.54 -10.60
C GLY A 56 7.54 -10.18 -12.07
N GLY A 57 6.57 -10.77 -12.77
CA GLY A 57 6.35 -10.54 -14.20
C GLY A 57 5.47 -9.33 -14.54
N ASP A 58 4.60 -8.90 -13.61
CA ASP A 58 3.64 -7.83 -13.87
C ASP A 58 4.30 -6.45 -13.80
N ALA A 59 4.37 -5.76 -14.94
CA ALA A 59 4.95 -4.43 -15.03
C ALA A 59 4.11 -3.35 -14.33
N VAL A 60 2.79 -3.54 -14.18
CA VAL A 60 1.89 -2.57 -13.56
C VAL A 60 2.18 -2.45 -12.08
N VAL A 61 2.12 -3.56 -11.34
CA VAL A 61 2.36 -3.56 -9.88
C VAL A 61 3.74 -3.04 -9.49
N LYS A 62 4.76 -3.25 -10.34
CA LYS A 62 6.13 -2.71 -10.12
C LYS A 62 6.20 -1.19 -10.05
N THR A 63 5.21 -0.49 -10.59
CA THR A 63 5.13 0.97 -10.51
C THR A 63 4.54 1.47 -9.18
N SER A 64 4.10 0.57 -8.30
CA SER A 64 3.65 0.91 -6.95
C SER A 64 4.81 1.42 -6.11
N SER A 65 4.57 2.44 -5.29
CA SER A 65 5.63 3.11 -4.55
C SER A 65 5.20 3.54 -3.15
N TYR A 66 6.19 3.85 -2.32
CA TYR A 66 5.98 4.37 -0.98
C TYR A 66 6.81 5.64 -0.76
N ALA A 67 6.14 6.74 -0.43
CA ALA A 67 6.77 8.00 -0.10
C ALA A 67 7.04 8.08 1.41
N LYS A 68 8.30 7.79 1.80
CA LYS A 68 8.74 7.74 3.20
C LYS A 68 8.41 9.00 3.99
N GLY A 69 8.57 10.19 3.41
CA GLY A 69 8.33 11.45 4.12
C GLY A 69 6.88 11.65 4.58
N SER A 70 5.91 11.15 3.81
CA SER A 70 4.48 11.35 4.09
C SER A 70 3.77 10.12 4.64
N GLY A 71 4.33 8.93 4.47
CA GLY A 71 3.62 7.69 4.72
C GLY A 71 2.60 7.35 3.61
N THR A 72 2.82 7.83 2.38
CA THR A 72 1.89 7.63 1.25
C THR A 72 2.26 6.40 0.43
N PHE A 73 1.30 5.50 0.22
CA PHE A 73 1.39 4.37 -0.69
C PHE A 73 0.67 4.71 -1.99
N THR A 74 1.37 4.63 -3.12
CA THR A 74 0.80 4.87 -4.44
C THR A 74 0.62 3.54 -5.15
N VAL A 75 -0.61 3.23 -5.58
CA VAL A 75 -0.97 1.94 -6.18
C VAL A 75 -1.72 2.14 -7.49
N PRO A 76 -1.29 1.51 -8.59
CA PRO A 76 -1.97 1.61 -9.89
C PRO A 76 -3.42 1.11 -9.85
N ALA A 77 -4.17 1.44 -10.90
CA ALA A 77 -5.52 0.93 -11.13
C ALA A 77 -5.57 -0.61 -11.07
N ARG A 78 -6.66 -1.17 -10.54
CA ARG A 78 -6.96 -2.62 -10.53
C ARG A 78 -5.78 -3.49 -10.07
N THR A 79 -5.11 -3.08 -9.01
CA THR A 79 -3.86 -3.68 -8.53
C THR A 79 -3.93 -3.97 -7.03
N VAL A 80 -3.31 -5.07 -6.63
CA VAL A 80 -2.98 -5.32 -5.21
C VAL A 80 -1.48 -5.12 -5.03
N ALA A 81 -1.07 -4.16 -4.21
CA ALA A 81 0.34 -3.92 -3.89
C ALA A 81 0.61 -4.27 -2.42
N VAL A 82 1.65 -5.07 -2.21
CA VAL A 82 2.12 -5.50 -0.89
C VAL A 82 3.44 -4.79 -0.61
N PHE A 83 3.52 -4.13 0.54
CA PHE A 83 4.70 -3.44 1.03
C PHE A 83 5.16 -4.10 2.33
N THR A 84 6.48 -4.13 2.53
CA THR A 84 7.11 -4.70 3.73
C THR A 84 8.22 -3.76 4.19
N THR A 85 8.42 -3.62 5.51
CA THR A 85 9.68 -3.02 5.98
C THR A 85 10.84 -3.98 5.69
N ALA A 86 12.05 -3.46 5.47
CA ALA A 86 13.21 -4.34 5.54
C ALA A 86 13.37 -4.73 7.00
N GLY A 87 13.49 -6.04 7.27
CA GLY A 87 14.04 -6.48 8.54
C GLY A 87 15.45 -5.96 8.72
#